data_AF-A0A7X5L6F5-F1
#
_entry.id   AF-A0A7X5L6F5-F1
#
_cell.length_a   1.000
_cell.length_b   1.000
_cell.length_c   1.000
_cell.angle_alpha   90.00
_cell.angle_beta   90.00
_cell.angle_gamma   90.00
#
_symmetry.space_group_name_H-M   'P 1'
#
loop_
_entity.id
_entity.type
_entity.pdbx_description
1 polymer ?
#
loop_
_entity_poly.entity_id
_entity_poly.type
_entity_poly.pdbx_seq_one_letter_code
_entity_poly.pdbx_strand_id
1 'polypeptide(L)' 'MSGHVVGDFYDEEIAELTRVTKNKGFIVCCNGDDEFKRTAPDRGLVARGFEFFRHESCERGIIYDYGKRIQKGFR' A
#
# COMPACT_ATOMS: atom_id res chain seq x y z
N MET A 1 -13.98 -0.25 2.67
CA MET A 1 -12.62 0.23 2.42
C MET A 1 -11.98 0.40 3.78
N SER A 2 -10.92 -0.34 4.11
CA SER A 2 -10.13 -0.09 5.33
C SER A 2 -8.73 0.31 4.89
N GLY A 3 -8.33 1.54 5.17
CA GLY A 3 -6.94 1.97 5.00
C GLY A 3 -6.12 1.42 6.15
N HIS A 4 -4.96 0.85 5.85
CA HIS A 4 -3.96 0.46 6.85
C HIS A 4 -2.61 0.98 6.39
N VAL A 5 -1.85 1.55 7.32
CA VAL A 5 -0.47 1.96 7.07
C VAL A 5 0.40 0.75 7.38
N VAL A 6 1.01 0.17 6.36
CA VAL A 6 2.06 -0.83 6.54
C VAL A 6 3.35 -0.08 6.89
N GLY A 7 4.00 -0.47 7.98
CA GLY A 7 5.14 0.25 8.54
C GLY A 7 6.30 -0.67 8.88
N ASP A 8 6.45 -0.98 10.16
CA ASP A 8 7.70 -1.52 10.71
C ASP A 8 7.87 -3.03 10.44
N PHE A 9 6.76 -3.76 10.28
CA PHE A 9 6.75 -5.22 10.14
C PHE A 9 6.00 -5.63 8.87
N TYR A 10 6.59 -5.29 7.72
CA TYR A 10 5.97 -5.48 6.40
C TYR A 10 5.35 -6.87 6.21
N ASP A 11 6.07 -7.94 6.53
CA ASP A 11 5.64 -9.29 6.21
C ASP A 11 4.47 -9.73 7.12
N GLU A 12 4.56 -9.46 8.41
CA GLU A 12 3.54 -9.77 9.41
C GLU A 12 2.25 -8.97 9.18
N GLU A 13 2.38 -7.67 8.94
CA GLU A 13 1.24 -6.78 8.70
C GLU A 13 0.54 -7.13 7.38
N ILE A 14 1.30 -7.32 6.29
CA ILE A 14 0.72 -7.71 5.00
C ILE A 14 0.08 -9.09 5.08
N ALA A 15 0.66 -10.04 5.85
CA ALA A 15 0.05 -11.35 6.07
C ALA A 15 -1.28 -11.23 6.81
N GLU A 16 -1.35 -10.44 7.87
CA GLU A 16 -2.58 -10.24 8.64
C GLU A 16 -3.66 -9.53 7.83
N LEU A 17 -3.30 -8.47 7.10
CA LEU A 17 -4.20 -7.79 6.16
C LEU A 17 -4.70 -8.74 5.07
N THR A 18 -3.83 -9.58 4.52
CA THR A 18 -4.21 -10.60 3.53
C THR A 18 -5.17 -11.63 4.14
N ARG A 19 -4.97 -12.04 5.40
CA ARG A 19 -5.84 -12.97 6.12
C ARG A 19 -7.26 -12.43 6.27
N VAL A 20 -7.40 -11.17 6.68
CA VAL A 20 -8.73 -10.56 6.94
C VAL A 20 -9.41 -10.03 5.68
N THR A 21 -8.65 -9.62 4.67
CA THR A 21 -9.19 -9.12 3.40
C THR A 21 -9.85 -10.26 2.63
N LYS A 22 -11.05 -10.02 2.07
CA LYS A 22 -11.75 -11.03 1.27
C LYS A 22 -10.94 -11.41 0.03
N ASN A 23 -11.15 -12.63 -0.48
CA ASN A 23 -10.59 -13.01 -1.78
C ASN A 23 -11.04 -12.02 -2.86
N LYS A 24 -10.14 -11.66 -3.78
CA LYS A 24 -10.31 -10.62 -4.81
C LYS A 24 -10.52 -9.20 -4.26
N GLY A 25 -10.47 -9.02 -2.94
CA GLY A 25 -10.45 -7.70 -2.30
C GLY A 25 -9.11 -7.00 -2.50
N PHE A 26 -9.00 -5.78 -1.98
CA PHE A 26 -7.80 -4.96 -2.09
C PHE A 26 -7.29 -4.55 -0.72
N ILE A 27 -5.97 -4.56 -0.58
CA ILE A 27 -5.26 -3.77 0.42
C ILE A 27 -4.87 -2.46 -0.26
N VAL A 28 -5.12 -1.33 0.40
CA VAL A 28 -4.77 0.00 -0.09
C VAL A 28 -3.99 0.73 0.99
N CYS A 29 -2.82 1.26 0.63
CA CYS A 29 -2.01 2.14 1.47
C CYS A 29 -1.99 3.53 0.82
N CYS A 30 -2.72 4.48 1.41
CA CYS A 30 -2.73 5.86 0.95
C CYS A 30 -1.77 6.68 1.79
N ASN A 31 -0.80 7.31 1.16
CA ASN A 31 0.10 8.21 1.87
C ASN A 31 -0.58 9.57 2.03
N GLY A 32 -0.47 10.14 3.23
CA GLY A 32 -0.91 11.52 3.46
C GLY A 32 -0.01 12.52 2.74
N ASP A 33 -0.53 13.73 2.53
CA ASP A 33 0.29 14.89 2.23
C ASP A 33 1.01 15.27 3.54
N ASP A 34 2.26 14.85 3.64
CA ASP A 34 3.12 15.11 4.78
C ASP A 34 4.36 15.90 4.34
N GLU A 35 5.15 16.37 5.29
CA GLU A 35 6.39 17.10 4.99
C GLU A 35 7.46 16.20 4.32
N PHE A 36 7.22 14.89 4.24
CA PHE A 36 8.17 13.94 3.68
C PHE A 36 8.13 13.96 2.14
N LYS A 37 9.14 14.58 1.55
CA LYS A 37 9.29 14.67 0.09
C LYS A 37 9.82 13.35 -0.48
N ARG A 38 8.90 12.47 -0.85
CA ARG A 38 9.18 11.19 -1.52
C ARG A 38 9.73 11.44 -2.92
N THR A 39 10.89 10.84 -3.24
CA THR A 39 11.51 10.92 -4.57
C THR A 39 11.23 9.69 -5.42
N ALA A 40 10.83 8.59 -4.80
CA ALA A 40 10.55 7.30 -5.42
C ALA A 40 9.46 6.54 -4.65
N PRO A 41 8.78 5.56 -5.28
CA PRO A 41 7.89 4.66 -4.56
C PRO A 41 8.65 3.79 -3.55
N ASP A 42 7.95 3.32 -2.54
CA ASP A 42 8.45 2.45 -1.50
C ASP A 42 8.83 1.09 -2.10
N ARG A 43 10.11 0.75 -2.01
CA ARG A 43 10.64 -0.49 -2.59
C ARG A 43 10.14 -1.72 -1.84
N GLY A 44 9.88 -1.63 -0.54
CA GLY A 44 9.39 -2.72 0.29
C GLY A 44 7.98 -3.15 -0.08
N LEU A 45 7.09 -2.18 -0.35
CA LEU A 45 5.74 -2.43 -0.85
C LEU A 45 5.76 -2.98 -2.28
N VAL A 46 6.52 -2.36 -3.19
CA VAL A 46 6.61 -2.82 -4.58
C VAL A 46 7.16 -4.24 -4.68
N ALA A 47 8.20 -4.57 -3.92
CA ALA A 47 8.77 -5.92 -3.88
C ALA A 47 7.77 -6.99 -3.41
N ARG A 48 6.74 -6.58 -2.66
CA ARG A 48 5.67 -7.46 -2.15
C ARG A 48 4.42 -7.45 -3.04
N GLY A 49 4.53 -6.93 -4.26
CA GLY A 49 3.48 -6.99 -5.27
C GLY A 49 2.38 -5.96 -5.08
N PHE A 50 2.67 -4.85 -4.41
CA PHE A 50 1.83 -3.66 -4.51
C PHE A 50 2.14 -2.90 -5.80
N GLU A 51 1.10 -2.52 -6.51
CA GLU A 51 1.15 -1.53 -7.58
C GLU A 51 1.07 -0.13 -6.95
N PHE A 52 1.67 0.87 -7.58
CA PHE A 52 1.64 2.25 -7.07
C PHE A 52 1.00 3.22 -8.07
N PHE A 53 0.37 4.26 -7.52
CA PHE A 53 -0.22 5.38 -8.23
C PHE A 53 0.46 6.65 -7.78
N ARG A 54 1.11 7.36 -8.72
CA ARG A 54 1.79 8.63 -8.45
C ARG A 54 0.85 9.79 -8.73
N HIS A 55 0.74 10.72 -7.80
CA HIS A 55 0.08 12.00 -8.03
C HIS A 55 0.84 13.14 -7.34
N GLU A 56 0.57 14.38 -7.75
CA GLU A 56 1.11 15.58 -7.12
C GLU A 56 0.06 16.12 -6.14
N SER A 57 0.51 16.49 -4.94
CA SER A 57 -0.34 17.04 -3.90
C SER A 57 -0.61 18.53 -4.10
N CYS A 58 -1.63 19.05 -3.41
CA CYS A 58 -1.93 20.49 -3.45
C CYS A 58 -0.77 21.35 -2.93
N GLU A 59 0.09 20.78 -2.07
CA GLU A 59 1.30 21.40 -1.54
C GLU A 59 2.55 21.15 -2.42
N ARG A 60 2.35 20.74 -3.68
CA ARG A 60 3.41 20.46 -4.67
C ARG A 60 4.36 19.32 -4.24
N GLY A 61 3.92 18.45 -3.34
CA GLY A 61 4.61 17.21 -2.98
C GLY A 61 4.29 16.10 -3.98
N ILE A 62 5.17 15.11 -4.12
CA ILE A 62 4.85 13.87 -4.84
C ILE A 62 4.34 12.85 -3.83
N ILE A 63 3.16 12.30 -4.08
CA ILE A 63 2.57 11.22 -3.29
C ILE A 63 2.53 9.95 -4.13
N TYR A 64 2.84 8.83 -3.48
CA TYR A 64 2.70 7.49 -4.03
C TYR A 64 1.70 6.73 -3.17
N ASP A 65 0.56 6.37 -3.73
CA ASP A 65 -0.40 5.45 -3.11
C ASP A 65 -0.20 4.04 -3.65
N TYR A 66 -0.59 3.03 -2.87
CA TYR A 66 -0.35 1.64 -3.21
C TYR A 66 -1.61 0.80 -3.14
N GLY A 67 -1.74 -0.13 -4.08
CA GLY A 67 -2.82 -1.10 -4.13
C GLY A 67 -2.30 -2.50 -4.37
N LYS A 68 -2.83 -3.48 -3.63
CA LYS A 68 -2.57 -4.91 -3.87
C LYS A 68 -3.88 -5.67 -3.88
N ARG A 69 -4.16 -6.37 -4.99
CA ARG A 69 -5.32 -7.25 -5.09
C ARG A 69 -5.02 -8.60 -4.44
N ILE A 70 -5.82 -8.99 -3.46
CA ILE A 70 -5.68 -10.27 -2.77
C ILE A 70 -6.22 -11.39 -3.63
N GLN A 71 -5.39 -12.42 -3.83
CA GLN A 71 -5.78 -13.67 -4.44
C GLN A 71 -5.56 -14.78 -3.42
N LYS A 72 -6.65 -15.31 -2.85
CA LYS A 72 -6.59 -16.50 -2.01
C LYS A 72 -6.76 -17.71 -2.92
N GLY A 73 -5.84 -18.66 -2.82
CA GLY A 73 -6.01 -19.97 -3.47
C GLY A 73 -7.34 -20.58 -3.03
N PHE A 74 -8.12 -21.08 -3.97
CA PHE A 74 -9.22 -21.99 -3.62
C PHE A 74 -8.56 -23.27 -3.15
N ARG A 75 -8.72 -23.56 -1.85
CA ARG A 75 -8.37 -24.85 -1.29
C ARG A 75 -9.57 -25.78 -1.40
#